data_AF-A0A8H3CZ45-F1
#
_entry.id   AF-A0A8H3CZ45-F1
#
_cell.length_a   1.000
_cell.length_b   1.000
_cell.length_c   1.000
_cell.angle_alpha   90.00
_cell.angle_beta   90.00
_cell.angle_gamma   90.00
#
_symmetry.space_group_name_H-M   'P 1'
#
loop_
_entity.id
_entity.type
_entity.pdbx_description
1 polymer ?
#
loop_
_entity_poly.entity_id
_entity_poly.type
_entity_poly.pdbx_seq_one_letter_code
_entity_poly.pdbx_strand_id
1 'polypeptide(L)'
;MSGTTEASGLSGVLFLFSRYLAHERDSQQNPDWELLDEKIYEFALRYLLVVDGYHRGAVHHILEVHKGTSKWAHTPKHIDAEDSRLIMAAFVKRFSSNDIPDILASRDPGMTLCLVSLAVDGDSQDLLPAVIERTIESGWSMFLDIEPMDDPEPIARMILSAMLWMICPPHEQRYHITLTTQTGIIRSIHNGEFVDLIARIMTRLNLPNVVWRDRDIALLDSVDILFEALELFFDKGELEHGFQDYAPRWQRFYQHMIVGGSRMSTSTLHAPSFQPTHTQCTKSWLLIARCIGLEPEASNIIGISCSSGRCPGAYSPRFGCSSCAQAIYCDVRCQAMHRRFGDCRPGPKHARHES
;
A
#
# COMPACT_ATOMS: atom_id res chain seq x y z
N MET A 1 -37.42 4.76 -9.63
CA MET A 1 -37.26 3.39 -10.19
C MET A 1 -37.55 3.47 -11.69
N SER A 2 -36.52 3.62 -12.53
CA SER A 2 -36.61 3.52 -14.01
C SER A 2 -35.19 3.64 -14.59
N GLY A 3 -34.34 2.63 -14.38
CA GLY A 3 -32.97 2.65 -14.91
C GLY A 3 -32.30 1.28 -15.06
N THR A 4 -33.02 0.18 -14.79
CA THR A 4 -32.44 -1.17 -14.78
C THR A 4 -32.52 -1.90 -16.11
N THR A 5 -33.39 -1.48 -17.03
CA THR A 5 -33.60 -2.17 -18.32
C THR A 5 -32.68 -1.70 -19.46
N GLU A 6 -32.09 -0.50 -19.37
CA GLU A 6 -31.18 0.01 -20.41
C GLU A 6 -29.76 -0.58 -20.30
N ALA A 7 -29.30 -0.89 -19.08
CA ALA A 7 -27.98 -1.48 -18.87
C ALA A 7 -27.90 -2.96 -19.31
N SER A 8 -28.97 -3.74 -19.15
CA SER A 8 -28.94 -5.19 -19.41
C SER A 8 -28.70 -5.59 -20.87
N GLY A 9 -29.05 -4.72 -21.83
CA GLY A 9 -28.78 -4.97 -23.25
C GLY A 9 -27.30 -4.80 -23.61
N LEU A 10 -26.60 -3.90 -22.92
CA LEU A 10 -25.23 -3.52 -23.27
C LEU A 10 -24.22 -4.64 -22.99
N SER A 11 -24.35 -5.35 -21.87
CA SER A 11 -23.47 -6.48 -21.56
C SER A 11 -23.56 -7.61 -22.57
N GLY A 12 -24.76 -7.90 -23.08
CA GLY A 12 -24.97 -8.93 -24.10
C GLY A 12 -24.36 -8.52 -25.44
N VAL A 13 -24.54 -7.27 -25.84
CA VAL A 13 -23.94 -6.70 -27.05
C VAL A 13 -22.41 -6.70 -26.95
N LEU A 14 -21.85 -6.27 -25.82
CA LEU A 14 -20.41 -6.30 -25.58
C LEU A 14 -19.84 -7.72 -25.62
N PHE A 15 -20.54 -8.68 -25.04
CA PHE A 15 -20.12 -10.07 -25.06
C PHE A 15 -20.14 -10.66 -26.47
N LEU A 16 -21.13 -10.31 -27.30
CA LEU A 16 -21.16 -10.75 -28.69
C LEU A 16 -20.03 -10.12 -29.51
N PHE A 17 -19.77 -8.82 -29.31
CA PHE A 17 -18.65 -8.13 -29.97
C PHE A 17 -17.29 -8.67 -29.55
N SER A 18 -17.08 -8.95 -28.25
CA SER A 18 -15.83 -9.53 -27.76
C SER A 18 -15.57 -10.91 -28.37
N ARG A 19 -16.60 -11.76 -28.47
CA ARG A 19 -16.49 -13.07 -29.10
C ARG A 19 -16.20 -13.00 -30.60
N TYR A 20 -16.83 -12.06 -31.31
CA TYR A 20 -16.53 -11.82 -32.72
C TYR A 20 -15.05 -11.44 -32.91
N LEU A 21 -14.55 -10.50 -32.10
CA LEU A 21 -13.16 -10.04 -32.20
C LEU A 21 -12.14 -11.06 -31.72
N ALA A 22 -12.49 -11.90 -30.74
CA ALA A 22 -11.67 -13.03 -30.35
C ALA A 22 -11.54 -14.06 -31.48
N HIS A 23 -12.61 -14.29 -32.25
CA HIS A 23 -12.57 -15.18 -33.40
C HIS A 23 -11.76 -14.58 -34.57
N GLU A 24 -11.92 -13.29 -34.85
CA GLU A 24 -11.18 -12.61 -35.92
C GLU A 24 -9.66 -12.60 -35.66
N ARG A 25 -9.23 -12.49 -34.39
CA ARG A 25 -7.82 -12.58 -33.96
C ARG A 25 -7.09 -13.79 -34.52
N ASP A 26 -7.75 -14.95 -34.49
CA ASP A 26 -7.16 -16.23 -34.89
C ASP A 26 -7.10 -16.38 -36.42
N SER A 27 -7.82 -15.53 -37.15
CA SER A 27 -8.06 -15.70 -38.58
C SER A 27 -7.23 -14.76 -39.48
N GLN A 28 -6.84 -13.56 -39.03
CA GLN A 28 -5.99 -12.62 -39.80
C GLN A 28 -5.15 -11.70 -38.90
N GLN A 29 -3.90 -11.40 -39.30
CA GLN A 29 -3.05 -10.34 -38.72
C GLN A 29 -3.55 -8.94 -39.12
N ASN A 30 -4.75 -8.56 -38.65
CA ASN A 30 -5.30 -7.23 -38.91
C ASN A 30 -4.67 -6.20 -37.95
N PRO A 31 -3.97 -5.15 -38.45
CA PRO A 31 -3.41 -4.10 -37.60
C PRO A 31 -4.47 -3.32 -36.81
N ASP A 32 -5.71 -3.27 -37.28
CA ASP A 32 -6.82 -2.60 -36.57
C ASP A 32 -7.33 -3.43 -35.38
N TRP A 33 -6.94 -4.71 -35.28
CA TRP A 33 -7.35 -5.58 -34.17
C TRP A 33 -6.83 -5.09 -32.83
N GLU A 34 -5.57 -4.62 -32.77
CA GLU A 34 -4.97 -4.14 -31.52
C GLU A 34 -5.72 -2.91 -30.97
N LEU A 35 -6.10 -1.99 -31.87
CA LEU A 35 -6.87 -0.81 -31.50
C LEU A 35 -8.27 -1.19 -31.00
N LEU A 36 -8.94 -2.14 -31.66
CA LEU A 36 -10.25 -2.63 -31.25
C LEU A 36 -10.20 -3.39 -29.92
N ASP A 37 -9.16 -4.20 -29.69
CA ASP A 37 -8.91 -4.90 -28.42
C ASP A 37 -8.78 -3.91 -27.26
N GLU A 38 -7.98 -2.85 -27.44
CA GLU A 38 -7.83 -1.79 -26.44
C GLU A 38 -9.14 -1.07 -26.14
N LYS A 39 -9.95 -0.77 -27.17
CA LYS A 39 -11.23 -0.09 -26.99
C LYS A 39 -12.26 -0.96 -26.29
N ILE A 40 -12.30 -2.25 -26.59
CA ILE A 40 -13.17 -3.18 -25.86
C ILE A 40 -12.71 -3.34 -24.42
N TYR A 41 -11.41 -3.46 -24.19
CA TYR A 41 -10.86 -3.54 -22.84
C TYR A 41 -11.22 -2.31 -22.02
N GLU A 42 -10.97 -1.11 -22.54
CA GLU A 42 -11.32 0.15 -21.88
C GLU A 42 -12.84 0.27 -21.64
N PHE A 43 -13.66 -0.09 -22.63
CA PHE A 43 -15.11 -0.02 -22.50
C PHE A 43 -15.63 -0.99 -21.43
N ALA A 44 -15.09 -2.20 -21.37
CA ALA A 44 -15.45 -3.19 -20.35
C ALA A 44 -15.07 -2.71 -18.95
N LEU A 45 -13.90 -2.07 -18.78
CA LEU A 45 -13.48 -1.46 -17.52
C LEU A 45 -14.41 -0.32 -17.09
N ARG A 46 -14.77 0.58 -18.03
CA ARG A 46 -15.71 1.68 -17.76
C ARG A 46 -17.08 1.14 -17.37
N TYR A 47 -17.55 0.10 -18.06
CA TYR A 47 -18.83 -0.53 -17.76
C TYR A 47 -18.82 -1.24 -16.40
N LEU A 48 -17.70 -1.85 -16.00
CA LEU A 48 -17.53 -2.48 -14.68
C LEU A 48 -17.73 -1.51 -13.51
N LEU A 49 -17.49 -0.20 -13.70
CA LEU A 49 -17.74 0.83 -12.69
C LEU A 49 -19.22 1.09 -12.40
N VAL A 50 -20.11 0.76 -13.33
CA VAL A 50 -21.54 1.10 -13.26
C VAL A 50 -22.47 -0.09 -13.31
N VAL A 51 -21.96 -1.26 -13.72
CA VAL A 51 -22.74 -2.48 -13.90
C VAL A 51 -23.27 -3.04 -12.58
N ASP A 52 -24.48 -3.60 -12.63
CA ASP A 52 -25.07 -4.33 -11.51
C ASP A 52 -24.43 -5.71 -11.30
N GLY A 53 -24.82 -6.41 -10.24
CA GLY A 53 -24.34 -7.77 -9.93
C GLY A 53 -24.57 -8.80 -11.03
N TYR A 54 -25.67 -8.68 -11.78
CA TYR A 54 -26.12 -9.73 -12.72
C TYR A 54 -25.26 -9.82 -13.97
N HIS A 55 -24.68 -8.70 -14.41
CA HIS A 55 -23.91 -8.68 -15.65
C HIS A 55 -22.39 -8.74 -15.42
N ARG A 56 -21.90 -8.76 -14.17
CA ARG A 56 -20.46 -8.78 -13.85
C ARG A 56 -19.72 -9.94 -14.49
N GLY A 57 -20.27 -11.15 -14.43
CA GLY A 57 -19.61 -12.34 -14.97
C GLY A 57 -19.32 -12.25 -16.47
N ALA A 58 -20.22 -11.63 -17.24
CA ALA A 58 -19.99 -11.38 -18.66
C ALA A 58 -18.87 -10.36 -18.88
N VAL A 59 -18.82 -9.30 -18.06
CA VAL A 59 -17.78 -8.26 -18.13
C VAL A 59 -16.42 -8.82 -17.75
N HIS A 60 -16.34 -9.64 -16.71
CA HIS A 60 -15.10 -10.35 -16.33
C HIS A 60 -14.58 -11.23 -17.45
N HIS A 61 -15.45 -11.98 -18.12
CA HIS A 61 -15.05 -12.80 -19.24
C HIS A 61 -14.42 -11.97 -20.37
N ILE A 62 -15.00 -10.80 -20.67
CA ILE A 62 -14.44 -9.86 -21.67
C ILE A 62 -13.04 -9.41 -21.22
N LEU A 63 -12.88 -9.01 -19.97
CA LEU A 63 -11.60 -8.54 -19.40
C LEU A 63 -10.54 -9.65 -19.26
N GLU A 64 -10.93 -10.92 -19.27
CA GLU A 64 -9.98 -12.04 -19.32
C GLU A 64 -9.46 -12.31 -20.74
N VAL A 65 -10.32 -12.11 -21.74
CA VAL A 65 -10.01 -12.31 -23.17
C VAL A 65 -9.19 -11.15 -23.73
N HIS A 66 -9.55 -9.93 -23.36
CA HIS A 66 -8.91 -8.69 -23.81
C HIS A 66 -8.06 -8.12 -22.66
N LYS A 67 -6.79 -7.84 -22.90
CA LYS A 67 -5.85 -7.40 -21.85
C LYS A 67 -5.25 -6.02 -22.10
N GLY A 68 -5.62 -5.38 -23.21
CA GLY A 68 -4.99 -4.16 -23.69
C GLY A 68 -3.54 -4.42 -24.14
N THR A 69 -2.97 -3.46 -24.88
CA THR A 69 -1.55 -3.52 -25.25
C THR A 69 -0.66 -2.92 -24.16
N SER A 70 0.65 -3.11 -24.29
CA SER A 70 1.63 -2.45 -23.41
C SER A 70 1.57 -0.92 -23.44
N LYS A 71 1.03 -0.32 -24.52
CA LYS A 71 0.86 1.14 -24.65
C LYS A 71 -0.31 1.68 -23.85
N TRP A 72 -1.29 0.81 -23.53
CA TRP A 72 -2.51 1.22 -22.84
C TRP A 72 -2.21 1.86 -21.47
N ALA A 73 -1.20 1.38 -20.76
CA ALA A 73 -0.78 1.90 -19.45
C ALA A 73 -0.20 3.33 -19.47
N HIS A 74 0.05 3.91 -20.65
CA HIS A 74 0.72 5.21 -20.80
C HIS A 74 -0.14 6.28 -21.48
N THR A 75 -1.40 5.96 -21.78
CA THR A 75 -2.33 6.93 -22.38
C THR A 75 -3.37 7.37 -21.36
N PRO A 76 -3.89 8.60 -21.46
CA PRO A 76 -5.01 9.03 -20.61
C PRO A 76 -6.23 8.14 -20.88
N LYS A 77 -7.03 7.91 -19.83
CA LYS A 77 -8.30 7.17 -19.91
C LYS A 77 -9.53 8.06 -19.73
N HIS A 78 -9.33 9.37 -19.80
CA HIS A 78 -10.40 10.35 -19.91
C HIS A 78 -10.36 11.01 -21.29
N ILE A 79 -11.51 11.49 -21.76
CA ILE A 79 -11.61 12.35 -22.96
C ILE A 79 -11.36 13.82 -22.58
N ASP A 80 -11.91 14.23 -21.44
CA ASP A 80 -11.82 15.57 -20.87
C ASP A 80 -11.96 15.50 -19.34
N ALA A 81 -11.93 16.66 -18.68
CA ALA A 81 -12.09 16.78 -17.24
C ALA A 81 -13.42 16.23 -16.71
N GLU A 82 -14.51 16.33 -17.48
CA GLU A 82 -15.82 15.83 -17.07
C GLU A 82 -15.85 14.30 -17.13
N ASP A 83 -15.29 13.69 -18.18
CA ASP A 83 -15.12 12.23 -18.26
C ASP A 83 -14.24 11.70 -17.12
N SER A 84 -13.16 12.41 -16.78
CA SER A 84 -12.32 12.10 -15.62
C SER A 84 -13.13 12.10 -14.31
N ARG A 85 -13.90 13.18 -14.07
CA ARG A 85 -14.79 13.28 -12.90
C ARG A 85 -15.82 12.17 -12.86
N LEU A 86 -16.43 11.81 -13.99
CA LEU A 86 -17.42 10.73 -14.09
C LEU A 86 -16.81 9.37 -13.73
N ILE A 87 -15.63 9.06 -14.25
CA ILE A 87 -14.90 7.81 -13.94
C ILE A 87 -14.58 7.73 -12.44
N MET A 88 -14.00 8.80 -11.88
CA MET A 88 -13.63 8.84 -10.46
C MET A 88 -14.85 8.79 -9.55
N ALA A 89 -15.91 9.52 -9.86
CA ALA A 89 -17.15 9.50 -9.09
C ALA A 89 -17.85 8.14 -9.16
N ALA A 90 -17.84 7.48 -10.33
CA ALA A 90 -18.38 6.12 -10.48
C ALA A 90 -17.60 5.12 -9.62
N PHE A 91 -16.26 5.21 -9.63
CA PHE A 91 -15.40 4.41 -8.74
C PHE A 91 -15.75 4.64 -7.27
N VAL A 92 -15.77 5.90 -6.80
CA VAL A 92 -16.11 6.20 -5.40
C VAL A 92 -17.49 5.66 -5.05
N LYS A 93 -18.50 5.89 -5.89
CA LYS A 93 -19.87 5.42 -5.67
C LYS A 93 -19.95 3.89 -5.56
N ARG A 94 -19.27 3.18 -6.46
CA ARG A 94 -19.21 1.72 -6.51
C ARG A 94 -18.66 1.13 -5.21
N PHE A 95 -17.58 1.71 -4.69
CA PHE A 95 -16.91 1.27 -3.48
C PHE A 95 -17.44 1.92 -2.19
N SER A 96 -18.46 2.78 -2.29
CA SER A 96 -19.18 3.36 -1.14
C SER A 96 -20.52 2.66 -0.86
N SER A 97 -21.06 1.89 -1.81
CA SER A 97 -22.34 1.20 -1.64
C SER A 97 -22.21 -0.02 -0.73
N ASN A 98 -23.17 -0.25 0.18
CA ASN A 98 -23.23 -1.36 1.15
C ASN A 98 -23.11 -2.80 0.57
N ASP A 99 -23.01 -2.97 -0.75
CA ASP A 99 -22.70 -4.24 -1.44
C ASP A 99 -21.18 -4.57 -1.43
N ILE A 100 -20.43 -3.89 -0.56
CA ILE A 100 -18.98 -3.97 -0.37
C ILE A 100 -18.44 -5.42 -0.30
N PRO A 101 -19.06 -6.38 0.43
CA PRO A 101 -18.46 -7.70 0.61
C PRO A 101 -18.27 -8.47 -0.70
N ASP A 102 -19.27 -8.46 -1.60
CA ASP A 102 -19.20 -9.20 -2.87
C ASP A 102 -18.38 -8.46 -3.94
N ILE A 103 -18.26 -7.13 -3.83
CA ILE A 103 -17.44 -6.32 -4.74
C ILE A 103 -15.95 -6.43 -4.35
N LEU A 104 -15.63 -6.36 -3.06
CA LEU A 104 -14.25 -6.43 -2.56
C LEU A 104 -13.68 -7.85 -2.57
N ALA A 105 -14.51 -8.89 -2.44
CA ALA A 105 -14.11 -10.28 -2.60
C ALA A 105 -13.95 -10.70 -4.09
N SER A 106 -14.32 -9.82 -5.04
CA SER A 106 -14.21 -10.07 -6.48
C SER A 106 -12.95 -9.44 -7.09
N ARG A 107 -12.62 -9.77 -8.34
CA ARG A 107 -11.51 -9.14 -9.08
C ARG A 107 -11.76 -7.68 -9.49
N ASP A 108 -12.97 -7.15 -9.20
CA ASP A 108 -13.41 -5.80 -9.56
C ASP A 108 -12.47 -4.67 -9.13
N PRO A 109 -11.96 -4.63 -7.87
CA PRO A 109 -11.15 -3.51 -7.41
C PRO A 109 -9.86 -3.43 -8.22
N GLY A 110 -9.20 -4.55 -8.47
CA GLY A 110 -7.95 -4.55 -9.22
C GLY A 110 -8.10 -4.08 -10.68
N MET A 111 -9.15 -4.53 -11.35
CA MET A 111 -9.43 -4.13 -12.73
C MET A 111 -9.80 -2.65 -12.83
N THR A 112 -10.67 -2.18 -11.94
CA THR A 112 -11.14 -0.77 -11.94
C THR A 112 -10.06 0.21 -11.47
N LEU A 113 -9.14 -0.21 -10.60
CA LEU A 113 -8.00 0.60 -10.17
C LEU A 113 -7.09 1.01 -11.33
N CYS A 114 -6.80 0.09 -12.25
CA CYS A 114 -6.02 0.40 -13.45
C CYS A 114 -6.65 1.52 -14.30
N LEU A 115 -7.99 1.54 -14.41
CA LEU A 115 -8.71 2.56 -15.15
C LEU A 115 -8.69 3.90 -14.43
N VAL A 116 -9.11 3.93 -13.15
CA VAL A 116 -9.26 5.19 -12.41
C VAL A 116 -7.94 5.92 -12.22
N SER A 117 -6.84 5.18 -12.00
CA SER A 117 -5.51 5.79 -11.85
C SER A 117 -4.99 6.45 -13.13
N LEU A 118 -5.46 6.01 -14.30
CA LEU A 118 -5.10 6.59 -15.60
C LEU A 118 -6.16 7.60 -16.12
N ALA A 119 -7.28 7.74 -15.41
CA ALA A 119 -8.30 8.72 -15.72
C ALA A 119 -8.04 10.07 -15.04
N VAL A 120 -7.06 10.16 -14.13
CA VAL A 120 -6.73 11.39 -13.41
C VAL A 120 -6.35 12.53 -14.36
N ASP A 121 -6.87 13.71 -14.05
CA ASP A 121 -6.68 14.97 -14.77
C ASP A 121 -6.51 16.12 -13.76
N GLY A 122 -5.84 17.20 -14.17
CA GLY A 122 -5.62 18.38 -13.34
C GLY A 122 -6.90 19.02 -12.79
N ASP A 123 -8.01 18.97 -13.54
CA ASP A 123 -9.28 19.62 -13.17
C ASP A 123 -10.21 18.69 -12.36
N SER A 124 -9.84 17.42 -12.10
CA SER A 124 -10.63 16.45 -11.32
C SER A 124 -10.00 16.07 -9.97
N GLN A 125 -8.91 16.76 -9.60
CA GLN A 125 -8.11 16.46 -8.42
C GLN A 125 -8.88 16.52 -7.09
N ASP A 126 -9.99 17.25 -7.01
CA ASP A 126 -10.83 17.32 -5.81
C ASP A 126 -11.43 15.96 -5.41
N LEU A 127 -11.53 15.01 -6.34
CA LEU A 127 -12.02 13.65 -6.09
C LEU A 127 -10.92 12.69 -5.63
N LEU A 128 -9.64 13.03 -5.79
CA LEU A 128 -8.52 12.13 -5.45
C LEU A 128 -8.50 11.66 -3.99
N PRO A 129 -8.80 12.50 -2.98
CA PRO A 129 -8.83 12.03 -1.60
C PRO A 129 -9.82 10.87 -1.40
N ALA A 130 -11.00 10.95 -2.03
CA ALA A 130 -12.01 9.91 -1.94
C ALA A 130 -11.62 8.65 -2.74
N VAL A 131 -11.03 8.81 -3.94
CA VAL A 131 -10.54 7.67 -4.73
C VAL A 131 -9.42 6.94 -3.98
N ILE A 132 -8.47 7.67 -3.37
CA ILE A 132 -7.38 7.10 -2.58
C ILE A 132 -7.92 6.36 -1.36
N GLU A 133 -8.86 6.95 -0.61
CA GLU A 133 -9.49 6.28 0.53
C GLU A 133 -10.09 4.92 0.11
N ARG A 134 -10.88 4.90 -0.96
CA ARG A 134 -11.50 3.66 -1.48
C ARG A 134 -10.47 2.66 -2.01
N THR A 135 -9.37 3.16 -2.58
CA THR A 135 -8.24 2.33 -3.02
C THR A 135 -7.58 1.63 -1.83
N ILE A 136 -7.37 2.35 -0.73
CA ILE A 136 -6.77 1.79 0.49
C ILE A 136 -7.70 0.77 1.15
N GLU A 137 -8.99 1.08 1.28
CA GLU A 137 -10.00 0.16 1.81
C GLU A 137 -10.08 -1.15 0.99
N SER A 138 -10.10 -1.01 -0.34
CA SER A 138 -10.07 -2.15 -1.25
C SER A 138 -8.77 -2.93 -1.14
N GLY A 139 -7.65 -2.22 -0.99
CA GLY A 139 -6.33 -2.79 -0.80
C GLY A 139 -6.24 -3.64 0.45
N TRP A 140 -6.75 -3.15 1.59
CA TRP A 140 -6.86 -3.93 2.82
C TRP A 140 -7.70 -5.19 2.62
N SER A 141 -8.87 -5.07 2.00
CA SER A 141 -9.78 -6.21 1.80
C SER A 141 -9.14 -7.28 0.93
N MET A 142 -8.60 -6.89 -0.23
CA MET A 142 -7.87 -7.80 -1.12
C MET A 142 -6.67 -8.45 -0.42
N PHE A 143 -5.93 -7.68 0.40
CA PHE A 143 -4.72 -8.19 1.06
C PHE A 143 -5.02 -9.12 2.24
N LEU A 144 -6.12 -8.91 2.94
CA LEU A 144 -6.56 -9.75 4.05
C LEU A 144 -7.12 -11.09 3.58
N ASP A 145 -7.69 -11.14 2.37
CA ASP A 145 -8.22 -12.37 1.76
C ASP A 145 -7.13 -13.28 1.18
N ILE A 146 -5.87 -12.81 1.09
CA ILE A 146 -4.74 -13.61 0.61
C ILE A 146 -4.43 -14.72 1.60
N GLU A 147 -4.50 -15.98 1.16
CA GLU A 147 -4.13 -17.10 1.99
C GLU A 147 -2.68 -16.97 2.49
N PRO A 148 -2.32 -17.54 3.65
CA PRO A 148 -0.97 -17.44 4.19
C PRO A 148 0.15 -17.90 3.24
N MET A 149 -0.18 -18.80 2.30
CA MET A 149 0.76 -19.40 1.35
C MET A 149 0.74 -18.76 -0.05
N ASP A 150 -0.23 -17.88 -0.32
CA ASP A 150 -0.35 -17.22 -1.61
C ASP A 150 0.61 -16.04 -1.73
N ASP A 151 0.99 -15.75 -2.98
CA ASP A 151 1.92 -14.68 -3.31
C ASP A 151 1.23 -13.30 -3.22
N PRO A 152 1.62 -12.43 -2.27
CA PRO A 152 1.00 -11.12 -2.12
C PRO A 152 1.45 -10.09 -3.16
N GLU A 153 2.52 -10.39 -3.92
CA GLU A 153 3.17 -9.44 -4.82
C GLU A 153 2.22 -8.81 -5.84
N PRO A 154 1.37 -9.56 -6.59
CA PRO A 154 0.55 -8.97 -7.63
C PRO A 154 -0.44 -7.92 -7.11
N ILE A 155 -1.04 -8.18 -5.95
CA ILE A 155 -1.99 -7.27 -5.31
C ILE A 155 -1.24 -6.04 -4.79
N ALA A 156 -0.11 -6.24 -4.12
CA ALA A 156 0.72 -5.14 -3.62
C ALA A 156 1.20 -4.22 -4.75
N ARG A 157 1.74 -4.79 -5.84
CA ARG A 157 2.21 -4.01 -6.99
C ARG A 157 1.09 -3.22 -7.65
N MET A 158 -0.09 -3.81 -7.78
CA MET A 158 -1.25 -3.14 -8.35
C MET A 158 -1.69 -1.92 -7.51
N ILE A 159 -1.78 -2.06 -6.19
CA ILE A 159 -2.13 -0.96 -5.29
C ILE A 159 -1.07 0.15 -5.34
N LEU A 160 0.21 -0.21 -5.27
CA LEU A 160 1.32 0.74 -5.31
C LEU A 160 1.35 1.52 -6.63
N SER A 161 1.19 0.83 -7.76
CA SER A 161 1.14 1.47 -9.09
C SER A 161 -0.05 2.41 -9.22
N ALA A 162 -1.24 2.00 -8.76
CA ALA A 162 -2.43 2.84 -8.81
C ALA A 162 -2.25 4.10 -7.95
N MET A 163 -1.73 3.95 -6.72
CA MET A 163 -1.42 5.07 -5.83
C MET A 163 -0.41 6.03 -6.46
N LEU A 164 0.67 5.49 -7.06
CA LEU A 164 1.68 6.28 -7.74
C LEU A 164 1.10 7.05 -8.91
N TRP A 165 0.32 6.42 -9.77
CA TRP A 165 -0.27 7.08 -10.95
C TRP A 165 -1.34 8.11 -10.60
N MET A 166 -2.00 8.00 -9.44
CA MET A 166 -2.88 9.07 -8.95
C MET A 166 -2.12 10.32 -8.46
N ILE A 167 -0.90 10.13 -7.95
CA ILE A 167 -0.02 11.20 -7.48
C ILE A 167 0.82 11.79 -8.62
N CYS A 168 1.26 10.94 -9.55
CA CYS A 168 2.11 11.27 -10.67
C CYS A 168 1.58 10.55 -11.93
N PRO A 169 0.53 11.09 -12.58
CA PRO A 169 -0.07 10.50 -13.76
C PRO A 169 0.95 10.39 -14.90
N PRO A 170 1.14 9.21 -15.51
CA PRO A 170 2.19 8.99 -16.51
C PRO A 170 1.98 9.78 -17.81
N HIS A 171 0.75 10.22 -18.08
CA HIS A 171 0.36 10.95 -19.29
C HIS A 171 0.40 12.48 -19.15
N GLU A 172 0.63 13.02 -17.95
CA GLU A 172 0.48 14.46 -17.69
C GLU A 172 1.77 15.10 -17.16
N GLN A 173 2.56 15.68 -18.08
CA GLN A 173 3.88 16.24 -17.76
C GLN A 173 3.86 17.48 -16.85
N ARG A 174 2.70 18.14 -16.69
CA ARG A 174 2.53 19.37 -15.89
C ARG A 174 1.48 19.20 -14.80
N TYR A 175 1.37 18.00 -14.27
CA TYR A 175 0.46 17.70 -13.19
C TYR A 175 1.00 18.28 -11.87
N HIS A 176 0.19 19.10 -11.19
CA HIS A 176 0.50 19.63 -9.87
C HIS A 176 -0.73 19.50 -8.98
N ILE A 177 -0.57 18.84 -7.83
CA ILE A 177 -1.66 18.64 -6.88
C ILE A 177 -1.86 19.91 -6.06
N THR A 178 -3.06 20.47 -6.03
CA THR A 178 -3.35 21.66 -5.20
C THR A 178 -3.13 21.37 -3.71
N LEU A 179 -2.75 22.38 -2.91
CA LEU A 179 -2.51 22.20 -1.47
C LEU A 179 -3.72 21.61 -0.74
N THR A 180 -4.94 22.07 -1.07
CA THR A 180 -6.18 21.52 -0.49
C THR A 180 -6.36 20.04 -0.82
N THR A 181 -6.07 19.64 -2.06
CA THR A 181 -6.09 18.23 -2.44
C THR A 181 -5.00 17.44 -1.72
N GLN A 182 -3.78 17.97 -1.61
CA GLN A 182 -2.67 17.32 -0.88
C GLN A 182 -3.07 17.00 0.58
N THR A 183 -3.60 17.98 1.32
CA THR A 183 -4.09 17.76 2.70
C THR A 183 -5.19 16.69 2.74
N GLY A 184 -6.07 16.65 1.75
CA GLY A 184 -7.09 15.61 1.61
C GLY A 184 -6.49 14.22 1.40
N ILE A 185 -5.53 14.09 0.49
CA ILE A 185 -4.83 12.83 0.20
C ILE A 185 -4.06 12.35 1.44
N ILE A 186 -3.30 13.22 2.11
CA ILE A 186 -2.56 12.89 3.34
C ILE A 186 -3.53 12.33 4.39
N ARG A 187 -4.67 12.98 4.59
CA ARG A 187 -5.70 12.51 5.52
C ARG A 187 -6.25 11.13 5.13
N SER A 188 -6.50 10.89 3.84
CA SER A 188 -6.94 9.57 3.35
C SER A 188 -5.89 8.48 3.57
N ILE A 189 -4.61 8.77 3.30
CA ILE A 189 -3.48 7.85 3.54
C ILE A 189 -3.36 7.53 5.04
N HIS A 190 -3.44 8.55 5.89
CA HIS A 190 -3.36 8.40 7.34
C HIS A 190 -4.53 7.61 7.91
N ASN A 191 -5.77 8.04 7.63
CA ASN A 191 -6.98 7.44 8.19
C ASN A 191 -7.26 6.03 7.64
N GLY A 192 -6.90 5.78 6.39
CA GLY A 192 -6.96 4.45 5.78
C GLY A 192 -5.87 3.50 6.27
N GLU A 193 -4.97 3.96 7.15
CA GLU A 193 -3.85 3.17 7.67
C GLU A 193 -2.95 2.61 6.55
N PHE A 194 -2.74 3.37 5.47
CA PHE A 194 -1.98 2.89 4.30
C PHE A 194 -0.54 2.55 4.66
N VAL A 195 0.09 3.31 5.56
CA VAL A 195 1.46 3.02 6.03
C VAL A 195 1.51 1.69 6.80
N ASP A 196 0.44 1.33 7.52
CA ASP A 196 0.30 0.03 8.17
C ASP A 196 0.07 -1.09 7.14
N LEU A 197 -0.64 -0.83 6.03
CA LEU A 197 -0.76 -1.77 4.90
C LEU A 197 0.60 -2.06 4.27
N ILE A 198 1.43 -1.02 4.08
CA ILE A 198 2.82 -1.17 3.60
C ILE A 198 3.65 -1.99 4.58
N ALA A 199 3.56 -1.71 5.89
CA ALA A 199 4.22 -2.51 6.91
C ALA A 199 3.81 -3.99 6.84
N ARG A 200 2.53 -4.26 6.59
CA ARG A 200 1.98 -5.61 6.42
C ARG A 200 2.53 -6.32 5.18
N ILE A 201 2.62 -5.62 4.05
CA ILE A 201 3.26 -6.11 2.82
C ILE A 201 4.72 -6.48 3.09
N MET A 202 5.48 -5.57 3.69
CA MET A 202 6.90 -5.79 4.04
C MET A 202 7.09 -6.95 5.02
N THR A 203 6.16 -7.16 5.95
CA THR A 203 6.20 -8.30 6.88
C THR A 203 6.09 -9.63 6.15
N ARG A 204 5.21 -9.73 5.14
CA ARG A 204 5.07 -10.95 4.32
C ARG A 204 6.35 -11.23 3.52
N LEU A 205 7.02 -10.19 3.01
CA LEU A 205 8.30 -10.32 2.31
C LEU A 205 9.47 -10.72 3.24
N ASN A 206 9.34 -10.45 4.54
CA ASN A 206 10.36 -10.70 5.56
C ASN A 206 10.08 -11.98 6.38
N LEU A 207 9.25 -12.89 5.89
CA LEU A 207 8.95 -14.15 6.56
C LEU A 207 10.13 -15.13 6.46
N PRO A 208 10.49 -15.81 7.58
CA PRO A 208 11.52 -16.83 7.55
C PRO A 208 11.08 -17.98 6.64
N ASN A 209 11.98 -18.43 5.76
CA ASN A 209 11.81 -19.49 4.75
C ASN A 209 11.20 -19.07 3.40
N VAL A 210 10.95 -17.79 3.15
CA VAL A 210 10.63 -17.31 1.79
C VAL A 210 11.94 -17.14 1.01
N VAL A 211 12.05 -17.83 -0.12
CA VAL A 211 13.17 -17.59 -1.06
C VAL A 211 12.91 -16.24 -1.72
N TRP A 212 13.79 -15.28 -1.45
CA TRP A 212 13.74 -13.97 -2.10
C TRP A 212 13.92 -14.10 -3.60
N ARG A 213 13.00 -13.49 -4.34
CA ARG A 213 12.99 -13.41 -5.80
C ARG A 213 13.29 -11.97 -6.21
N ASP A 214 13.82 -11.77 -7.42
CA ASP A 214 14.06 -10.43 -7.97
C ASP A 214 12.78 -9.55 -7.95
N ARG A 215 11.61 -10.18 -7.97
CA ARG A 215 10.31 -9.52 -7.86
C ARG A 215 10.04 -8.89 -6.50
N ASP A 216 10.61 -9.43 -5.42
CA ASP A 216 10.45 -8.90 -4.06
C ASP A 216 11.27 -7.61 -3.89
N ILE A 217 12.45 -7.54 -4.52
CA ILE A 217 13.26 -6.31 -4.62
C ILE A 217 12.50 -5.25 -5.39
N ALA A 218 12.00 -5.59 -6.59
CA ALA A 218 11.24 -4.66 -7.41
C ALA A 218 9.96 -4.13 -6.71
N LEU A 219 9.38 -4.93 -5.81
CA LEU A 219 8.24 -4.49 -5.01
C LEU A 219 8.65 -3.46 -3.96
N LEU A 220 9.77 -3.65 -3.25
CA LEU A 220 10.32 -2.64 -2.34
C LEU A 220 10.73 -1.37 -3.08
N ASP A 221 11.33 -1.49 -4.26
CA ASP A 221 11.65 -0.32 -5.10
C ASP A 221 10.35 0.45 -5.46
N SER A 222 9.24 -0.26 -5.69
CA SER A 222 7.94 0.38 -5.95
C SER A 222 7.38 1.10 -4.72
N VAL A 223 7.63 0.59 -3.52
CA VAL A 223 7.31 1.29 -2.26
C VAL A 223 8.14 2.56 -2.16
N ASP A 224 9.45 2.45 -2.36
CA ASP A 224 10.38 3.57 -2.25
C ASP A 224 10.00 4.69 -3.23
N ILE A 225 9.75 4.35 -4.50
CA ILE A 225 9.32 5.30 -5.54
C ILE A 225 8.02 6.03 -5.16
N LEU A 226 7.04 5.32 -4.57
CA LEU A 226 5.77 5.94 -4.16
C LEU A 226 5.97 6.98 -3.06
N PHE A 227 6.77 6.67 -2.04
CA PHE A 227 7.01 7.60 -0.94
C PHE A 227 7.92 8.76 -1.34
N GLU A 228 8.90 8.52 -2.23
CA GLU A 228 9.68 9.60 -2.83
C GLU A 228 8.81 10.52 -3.70
N ALA A 229 7.81 9.98 -4.40
CA ALA A 229 6.84 10.80 -5.12
C ALA A 229 5.99 11.65 -4.16
N LEU A 230 5.55 11.09 -3.02
CA LEU A 230 4.88 11.88 -1.98
C LEU A 230 5.78 13.04 -1.50
N GLU A 231 7.03 12.76 -1.15
CA GLU A 231 8.00 13.78 -0.71
C GLU A 231 8.25 14.85 -1.80
N LEU A 232 8.28 14.46 -3.08
CA LEU A 232 8.55 15.35 -4.19
C LEU A 232 7.37 16.27 -4.54
N PHE A 233 6.14 15.74 -4.50
CA PHE A 233 4.95 16.45 -5.00
C PHE A 233 4.12 17.13 -3.89
N PHE A 234 4.39 16.84 -2.62
CA PHE A 234 3.62 17.37 -1.50
C PHE A 234 4.45 18.36 -0.68
N ASP A 235 3.76 19.31 -0.04
CA ASP A 235 4.40 20.19 0.93
C ASP A 235 4.90 19.38 2.14
N LYS A 236 6.18 19.60 2.49
CA LYS A 236 6.83 18.89 3.58
C LYS A 236 6.17 19.17 4.94
N GLY A 237 5.70 20.39 5.18
CA GLY A 237 5.01 20.76 6.42
C GLY A 237 3.66 20.06 6.56
N GLU A 238 2.92 19.89 5.46
CA GLU A 238 1.67 19.13 5.45
C GLU A 238 1.91 17.64 5.73
N LEU A 239 2.95 17.04 5.16
CA LEU A 239 3.35 15.65 5.44
C LEU A 239 3.74 15.46 6.91
N GLU A 240 4.63 16.31 7.43
CA GLU A 240 5.05 16.29 8.84
C GLU A 240 3.86 16.42 9.79
N HIS A 241 2.97 17.39 9.53
CA HIS A 241 1.79 17.61 10.35
C HIS A 241 0.81 16.43 10.29
N GLY A 242 0.57 15.89 9.09
CA GLY A 242 -0.39 14.81 8.86
C GLY A 242 0.02 13.45 9.42
N PHE A 243 1.32 13.22 9.66
CA PHE A 243 1.84 11.96 10.20
C PHE A 243 2.46 12.08 11.59
N GLN A 244 2.44 13.27 12.22
CA GLN A 244 3.12 13.50 13.50
C GLN A 244 2.71 12.49 14.61
N ASP A 245 1.44 12.11 14.67
CA ASP A 245 0.91 11.16 15.64
C ASP A 245 1.19 9.69 15.30
N TYR A 246 1.65 9.41 14.08
CA TYR A 246 1.99 8.06 13.61
C TYR A 246 3.36 7.58 14.11
N ALA A 247 4.25 8.48 14.56
CA ALA A 247 5.60 8.15 15.03
C ALA A 247 5.67 6.94 16.00
N PRO A 248 4.78 6.81 17.02
CA PRO A 248 4.82 5.67 17.93
C PRO A 248 4.42 4.33 17.27
N ARG A 249 3.53 4.34 16.26
CA ARG A 249 3.15 3.14 15.51
C ARG A 249 4.29 2.72 14.59
N TRP A 250 4.87 3.68 13.87
CA TRP A 250 6.03 3.46 13.00
C TRP A 250 7.20 2.80 13.75
N GLN A 251 7.48 3.29 14.96
CA GLN A 251 8.54 2.75 15.81
C GLN A 251 8.32 1.28 16.15
N ARG A 252 7.08 0.87 16.50
CA ARG A 252 6.81 -0.53 16.89
C ARG A 252 7.18 -1.48 15.76
N PHE A 253 6.88 -1.10 14.52
CA PHE A 253 7.25 -1.90 13.36
C PHE A 253 8.76 -1.93 13.14
N TYR A 254 9.44 -0.79 13.26
CA TYR A 254 10.90 -0.71 13.17
C TYR A 254 11.59 -1.62 14.21
N GLN A 255 11.12 -1.60 15.45
CA GLN A 255 11.64 -2.47 16.51
C GLN A 255 11.35 -3.96 16.24
N HIS A 256 10.16 -4.27 15.71
CA HIS A 256 9.83 -5.63 15.28
C HIS A 256 10.81 -6.14 14.24
N MET A 257 11.15 -5.32 13.23
CA MET A 257 12.15 -5.67 12.24
C MET A 257 13.51 -5.91 12.91
N ILE A 258 14.05 -4.99 13.71
CA ILE A 258 15.36 -5.16 14.35
C ILE A 258 15.44 -6.45 15.20
N VAL A 259 14.42 -6.73 16.01
CA VAL A 259 14.41 -7.93 16.87
C VAL A 259 14.24 -9.20 16.05
N GLY A 260 13.39 -9.19 15.01
CA GLY A 260 13.23 -10.30 14.08
C GLY A 260 14.55 -10.68 13.40
N GLY A 261 15.31 -9.69 12.93
CA GLY A 261 16.64 -9.90 12.36
C GLY A 261 17.65 -10.47 13.35
N SER A 262 17.66 -9.95 14.59
CA SER A 262 18.64 -10.32 15.61
C SER A 262 18.46 -11.74 16.18
N ARG A 263 17.22 -12.22 16.32
CA ARG A 263 16.92 -13.55 16.89
C ARG A 263 17.31 -14.71 15.96
N MET A 264 17.42 -14.48 14.67
CA MET A 264 17.72 -15.53 13.68
C MET A 264 19.21 -15.64 13.34
N SER A 265 20.00 -14.58 13.55
CA SER A 265 21.47 -14.64 13.42
C SER A 265 22.13 -15.54 14.46
N THR A 266 21.47 -15.79 15.60
CA THR A 266 21.99 -16.67 16.67
C THR A 266 21.68 -18.16 16.47
N SER A 267 20.77 -18.49 15.56
CA SER A 267 20.34 -19.87 15.30
C SER A 267 20.80 -20.33 13.91
N THR A 268 21.79 -21.22 13.92
CA THR A 268 22.18 -22.18 12.86
C THR A 268 22.97 -21.69 11.62
N LEU A 269 23.97 -22.53 11.29
CA LEU A 269 25.02 -22.45 10.27
C LEU A 269 24.58 -22.26 8.80
N HIS A 270 23.32 -21.97 8.49
CA HIS A 270 22.83 -21.91 7.11
C HIS A 270 21.70 -20.87 6.93
N ALA A 271 22.02 -19.58 6.76
CA ALA A 271 21.07 -18.63 6.16
C ALA A 271 21.74 -17.36 5.58
N PRO A 272 22.42 -17.43 4.41
CA PRO A 272 22.97 -16.24 3.76
C PRO A 272 21.89 -15.32 3.14
N SER A 273 20.68 -15.82 2.88
CA SER A 273 19.64 -15.09 2.10
C SER A 273 18.72 -14.19 2.93
N PHE A 274 18.64 -14.35 4.25
CA PHE A 274 17.71 -13.58 5.09
C PHE A 274 18.26 -12.20 5.51
N GLN A 275 19.58 -12.06 5.58
CA GLN A 275 20.26 -10.83 6.00
C GLN A 275 20.14 -9.67 4.98
N PRO A 276 20.24 -9.90 3.65
CA PRO A 276 20.03 -8.84 2.66
C PRO A 276 18.59 -8.32 2.62
N THR A 277 17.61 -9.24 2.67
CA THR A 277 16.16 -8.97 2.72
C THR A 277 15.80 -8.04 3.86
N HIS A 278 16.22 -8.43 5.07
CA HIS A 278 15.96 -7.69 6.29
C HIS A 278 16.56 -6.27 6.23
N THR A 279 17.78 -6.17 5.69
CA THR A 279 18.46 -4.90 5.50
C THR A 279 17.71 -3.99 4.53
N GLN A 280 17.20 -4.53 3.42
CA GLN A 280 16.46 -3.75 2.42
C GLN A 280 15.11 -3.28 2.96
N CYS A 281 14.32 -4.15 3.60
CA CYS A 281 13.08 -3.74 4.26
C CYS A 281 13.34 -2.65 5.32
N THR A 282 14.42 -2.77 6.09
CA THR A 282 14.79 -1.75 7.08
C THR A 282 15.11 -0.42 6.42
N LYS A 283 15.83 -0.42 5.28
CA LYS A 283 16.13 0.79 4.51
C LYS A 283 14.86 1.46 3.97
N SER A 284 13.98 0.71 3.31
CA SER A 284 12.71 1.21 2.81
C SER A 284 11.84 1.78 3.95
N TRP A 285 11.83 1.14 5.12
CA TRP A 285 11.07 1.67 6.26
C TRP A 285 11.61 3.00 6.80
N LEU A 286 12.93 3.17 6.80
CA LEU A 286 13.58 4.44 7.16
C LEU A 286 13.33 5.51 6.10
N LEU A 287 13.33 5.12 4.82
CA LEU A 287 12.97 6.01 3.71
C LEU A 287 11.55 6.54 3.89
N ILE A 288 10.58 5.66 4.17
CA ILE A 288 9.19 6.04 4.46
C ILE A 288 9.14 7.10 5.56
N ALA A 289 9.84 6.90 6.68
CA ALA A 289 9.88 7.89 7.76
C ALA A 289 10.45 9.24 7.30
N ARG A 290 11.50 9.25 6.48
CA ARG A 290 12.04 10.50 5.91
C ARG A 290 10.99 11.20 5.05
N CYS A 291 10.39 10.48 4.10
CA CYS A 291 9.47 11.03 3.13
C CYS A 291 8.19 11.59 3.78
N ILE A 292 7.69 10.96 4.85
CA ILE A 292 6.48 11.44 5.56
C ILE A 292 6.80 12.37 6.74
N GLY A 293 8.06 12.81 6.90
CA GLY A 293 8.42 13.82 7.90
C GLY A 293 8.59 13.32 9.33
N LEU A 294 8.80 12.02 9.54
CA LEU A 294 9.00 11.39 10.86
C LEU A 294 10.47 11.27 11.29
N GLU A 295 11.42 11.72 10.48
CA GLU A 295 12.85 11.57 10.76
C GLU A 295 13.32 12.20 12.10
N PRO A 296 12.86 13.39 12.52
CA PRO A 296 13.25 13.98 13.80
C PRO A 296 12.80 13.12 15.00
N GLU A 297 11.58 12.60 14.95
CA GLU A 297 10.98 11.73 15.95
C GLU A 297 11.65 10.35 15.92
N ALA A 298 11.89 9.78 14.74
CA ALA A 298 12.56 8.49 14.57
C ALA A 298 13.99 8.53 15.13
N SER A 299 14.76 9.60 14.84
CA SER A 299 16.15 9.76 15.29
C SER A 299 16.28 9.85 16.81
N ASN A 300 15.34 10.51 17.48
CA ASN A 300 15.29 10.58 18.95
C ASN A 300 15.01 9.23 19.62
N ILE A 301 14.44 8.30 18.85
CA ILE A 301 13.89 7.04 19.34
C ILE A 301 14.80 5.84 19.01
N ILE A 302 15.55 5.91 17.90
CA ILE A 302 16.52 4.90 17.45
C ILE A 302 17.64 4.67 18.49
N GLY A 303 17.88 5.61 19.40
CA GLY A 303 18.84 5.48 20.51
C GLY A 303 18.30 4.80 21.79
N ILE A 304 17.00 4.56 21.90
CA ILE A 304 16.35 4.13 23.14
C ILE A 304 16.02 2.64 23.05
N SER A 305 17.02 1.79 23.32
CA SER A 305 16.85 0.34 23.40
C SER A 305 16.50 -0.10 24.82
N CYS A 306 15.65 -1.12 24.93
CA CYS A 306 15.36 -1.73 26.22
C CYS A 306 16.64 -2.33 26.76
N SER A 307 17.05 -1.95 27.97
CA SER A 307 18.24 -2.48 28.60
C SER A 307 18.14 -3.99 28.91
N SER A 308 16.95 -4.59 28.79
CA SER A 308 16.79 -6.04 28.91
C SER A 308 17.23 -6.72 27.62
N GLY A 309 18.37 -7.43 27.65
CA GLY A 309 18.87 -8.22 26.50
C GLY A 309 17.94 -9.35 26.04
N ARG A 310 16.87 -9.64 26.81
CA ARG A 310 15.81 -10.61 26.45
C ARG A 310 14.48 -9.93 26.12
N CYS A 311 14.49 -8.62 25.93
CA CYS A 311 13.29 -7.87 25.55
C CYS A 311 12.75 -8.41 24.21
N PRO A 312 11.44 -8.68 24.10
CA PRO A 312 10.83 -8.98 22.81
C PRO A 312 10.75 -7.76 21.87
N GLY A 313 11.10 -6.56 22.35
CA GLY A 313 11.15 -5.32 21.55
C GLY A 313 9.79 -4.84 21.05
N ALA A 314 8.70 -5.32 21.63
CA ALA A 314 7.34 -4.96 21.18
C ALA A 314 6.90 -3.53 21.56
N TYR A 315 7.64 -2.86 22.43
CA TYR A 315 7.27 -1.54 22.96
C TYR A 315 8.51 -0.63 23.12
N SER A 316 8.31 0.68 23.01
CA SER A 316 9.34 1.67 23.34
C SER A 316 9.68 1.61 24.84
N PRO A 317 10.96 1.70 25.24
CA PRO A 317 11.31 1.82 26.65
C PRO A 317 10.72 3.10 27.24
N ARG A 318 9.93 2.96 28.30
CA ARG A 318 9.25 4.08 29.00
C ARG A 318 9.55 4.12 30.49
N PHE A 319 10.15 3.05 31.03
CA PHE A 319 10.38 2.89 32.46
C PHE A 319 11.86 2.97 32.79
N GLY A 320 12.26 3.98 33.56
CA GLY A 320 13.61 4.06 34.11
C GLY A 320 13.82 3.11 35.29
N CYS A 321 15.03 2.60 35.46
CA CYS A 321 15.42 1.87 36.65
C CYS A 321 15.48 2.81 37.84
N SER A 322 14.61 2.61 38.83
CA SER A 322 14.59 3.42 40.05
C SER A 322 15.89 3.37 40.86
N SER A 323 16.76 2.38 40.64
CA SER A 323 18.00 2.20 41.38
C SER A 323 19.22 2.87 40.75
N CYS A 324 19.33 2.88 39.42
CA CYS A 324 20.49 3.43 38.71
C CYS A 324 20.18 4.62 37.80
N ALA A 325 18.90 4.89 37.53
CA ALA A 325 18.40 5.92 36.59
C ALA A 325 18.94 5.84 35.14
N GLN A 326 19.87 4.94 34.84
CA GLN A 326 20.51 4.79 33.53
C GLN A 326 19.89 3.69 32.67
N ALA A 327 19.40 2.60 33.28
CA ALA A 327 18.74 1.53 32.54
C ALA A 327 17.27 1.86 32.29
N ILE A 328 16.78 1.58 31.09
CA ILE A 328 15.41 1.87 30.64
C ILE A 328 14.75 0.61 30.08
N TYR A 329 13.45 0.46 30.33
CA TYR A 329 12.71 -0.76 30.07
C TYR A 329 11.37 -0.50 29.38
N CYS A 330 10.97 -1.42 28.52
CA CYS A 330 9.65 -1.43 27.86
C CYS A 330 8.51 -1.55 28.87
N ASP A 331 8.69 -2.43 29.87
CA ASP A 331 7.73 -2.72 30.92
C ASP A 331 8.43 -3.27 32.17
N VAL A 332 7.65 -3.48 33.24
CA VAL A 332 8.12 -4.04 34.52
C VAL A 332 8.68 -5.45 34.35
N ARG A 333 8.19 -6.20 33.36
CA ARG A 333 8.66 -7.55 33.06
C ARG A 333 10.07 -7.54 32.46
N CYS A 334 10.37 -6.62 31.56
CA CYS A 334 11.71 -6.42 31.00
C CYS A 334 12.70 -6.01 32.09
N GLN A 335 12.28 -5.14 33.02
CA GLN A 335 13.07 -4.77 34.19
C GLN A 335 13.35 -5.98 35.09
N ALA A 336 12.32 -6.78 35.40
CA ALA A 336 12.48 -8.00 36.20
C ALA A 336 13.38 -9.03 35.53
N MET A 337 13.25 -9.22 34.22
CA MET A 337 14.09 -10.13 33.43
C MET A 337 15.54 -9.66 33.35
N HIS A 338 15.79 -8.36 33.20
CA HIS A 338 17.14 -7.81 33.24
C HIS A 338 17.75 -8.01 34.63
N ARG A 339 17.01 -7.71 35.71
CA ARG A 339 17.50 -7.97 37.08
C ARG A 339 17.83 -9.43 37.36
N ARG A 340 17.08 -10.35 36.76
CA ARG A 340 17.23 -11.79 36.99
C ARG A 340 18.34 -12.43 36.15
N PHE A 341 18.64 -11.88 34.98
CA PHE A 341 19.50 -12.55 33.99
C PHE A 341 20.57 -11.67 33.34
N GLY A 342 20.63 -10.37 33.64
CA GLY A 342 21.69 -9.49 33.15
C GLY A 342 22.55 -8.95 34.28
N ASP A 343 23.75 -8.51 33.92
CA ASP A 343 24.81 -8.05 34.82
C ASP A 343 24.54 -6.67 35.43
N CYS A 344 23.34 -6.45 35.97
CA CYS A 344 23.06 -5.30 36.84
C CYS A 344 23.76 -5.52 38.19
N ARG A 345 25.08 -5.30 38.24
CA ARG A 345 25.76 -5.11 39.52
C ARG A 345 25.15 -3.87 40.18
N PRO A 346 24.72 -3.94 41.45
CA PRO A 346 24.37 -2.75 42.19
C PRO A 346 25.59 -1.83 42.19
N GLY A 347 25.45 -0.61 41.66
CA GLY A 347 26.43 0.44 41.88
C GLY A 347 26.65 0.61 43.38
N PRO A 348 27.86 1.04 43.81
CA PRO A 348 28.18 1.16 45.22
C PRO A 348 27.11 2.02 45.89
N LYS A 349 26.46 1.45 46.91
CA LYS A 349 25.54 2.19 47.76
C LYS A 349 26.32 3.37 48.31
N HIS A 350 25.99 4.59 47.89
CA HIS A 350 26.40 5.76 48.65
C HIS A 350 25.85 5.57 50.05
N ALA A 351 26.77 5.35 51.00
CA ALA A 351 26.47 5.37 52.41
C ALA A 351 25.75 6.68 52.69
N ARG A 352 24.48 6.61 53.08
CA ARG A 352 23.83 7.72 53.75
C ARG A 352 24.60 7.90 55.05
N HIS A 353 25.36 8.98 55.14
CA HIS A 353 25.71 9.58 56.40
C HIS A 353 24.40 10.04 57.04
N GLU A 354 23.89 9.25 57.98
CA GLU A 354 23.03 9.77 59.02
C GLU A 354 23.92 10.48 60.03
N SER A 355 23.73 11.80 60.14
CA SER A 355 24.16 12.63 61.28
C SER A 355 22.89 13.11 61.95
#